data_AF-A0AAJ7Q8D5-F1
#
_entry.id   AF-A0AAJ7Q8D5-F1
#
_cell.length_a   1.000
_cell.length_b   1.000
_cell.length_c   1.000
_cell.angle_alpha   90.00
_cell.angle_beta   90.00
_cell.angle_gamma   90.00
#
_symmetry.space_group_name_H-M   'P 1'
#
loop_
_entity.id
_entity.type
_entity.pdbx_description
1 polymer ?
#
loop_
_entity_poly.entity_id
_entity_poly.type
_entity_poly.pdbx_seq_one_letter_code
_entity_poly.pdbx_strand_id
1 'polypeptide(L)'
;MNGEVSSLSSVVAPVLSSALSVYYIITSLVPKHFPDLNLLKKQTLRIHILESYREFHTMLTFWELSVLLPHVTFELVFIGGHLPGWGDKVLHHFFIQKINGSVSITDSSLIPDEEADKRIIRVTVHRCTYHTLQGPVPDLVVGFKPAFLRNDSWFSTLPKLQTLRVPAFFCEISELRCESSEEVMNKATGGTVSPPTINPFHCPLRINGGDNRLPRGIWKKAIPPPPPAAAAAHLLHPILLKLLGSKTSSSFHLATTVSAAGF
;
A
#
# COMPACT_ATOMS: atom_id res chain seq x y z
N MET A 1 16.03 30.91 14.42
CA MET A 1 15.02 30.16 13.64
C MET A 1 15.72 29.57 12.44
N ASN A 2 16.24 28.35 12.59
CA ASN A 2 16.82 27.60 11.48
C ASN A 2 15.77 26.58 11.06
N GLY A 3 15.11 26.84 9.94
CA GLY A 3 14.21 25.88 9.33
C GLY A 3 15.04 24.76 8.72
N GLU A 4 15.10 23.62 9.41
CA GLU A 4 15.48 22.35 8.78
C GLU A 4 14.41 22.00 7.75
N VAL A 5 14.72 22.29 6.48
CA VAL A 5 14.04 21.68 5.35
C VAL A 5 14.34 20.19 5.44
N SER A 6 13.34 19.39 5.84
CA SER A 6 13.45 17.95 5.94
C SER A 6 13.91 17.37 4.60
N SER A 7 15.16 16.91 4.57
CA SER A 7 15.80 16.40 3.37
C SER A 7 15.07 15.14 2.87
N LEU A 8 14.41 15.23 1.71
CA LEU A 8 13.89 14.08 0.95
C LEU A 8 15.02 13.30 0.24
N SER A 9 16.27 13.37 0.71
CA SER A 9 17.47 12.85 0.03
C SER A 9 17.73 11.34 0.20
N SER A 10 16.76 10.56 0.67
CA SER A 10 16.93 9.11 0.76
C SER A 10 16.68 8.47 -0.60
N VAL A 11 17.74 8.05 -1.29
CA VAL A 11 17.67 7.27 -2.55
C VAL A 11 16.84 5.99 -2.38
N VAL A 12 16.74 5.49 -1.15
CA VAL A 12 15.96 4.29 -0.80
C VAL A 12 14.45 4.53 -0.94
N ALA A 13 13.96 5.73 -0.63
CA ALA A 13 12.52 6.00 -0.60
C ALA A 13 11.86 5.90 -1.99
N PRO A 14 12.42 6.48 -3.08
CA PRO A 14 11.90 6.26 -4.43
C PRO A 14 11.97 4.79 -4.88
N VAL A 15 13.03 4.08 -4.49
CA VAL A 15 13.29 2.68 -4.89
C VAL A 15 12.30 1.71 -4.24
N LEU A 16 11.98 1.91 -2.96
CA LEU A 16 11.00 1.10 -2.23
C LEU A 16 9.55 1.59 -2.40
N SER A 17 9.33 2.73 -3.03
CA SER A 17 8.03 3.42 -3.07
C SER A 17 6.87 2.52 -3.53
N SER A 18 7.10 1.71 -4.56
CA SER A 18 6.08 0.80 -5.10
C SER A 18 5.79 -0.37 -4.15
N ALA A 19 6.82 -1.00 -3.60
CA ALA A 19 6.67 -2.08 -2.62
C ALA A 19 5.95 -1.60 -1.34
N LEU A 20 6.37 -0.45 -0.79
CA LEU A 20 5.74 0.13 0.41
C LEU A 20 4.30 0.59 0.15
N SER A 21 4.01 1.05 -1.07
CA SER A 21 2.63 1.33 -1.47
C SER A 21 1.77 0.09 -1.54
N VAL A 22 2.27 -1.03 -2.10
CA VAL A 22 1.55 -2.31 -2.07
C VAL A 22 1.30 -2.75 -0.63
N TYR A 23 2.31 -2.69 0.23
CA TYR A 23 2.17 -3.01 1.65
C TYR A 23 1.09 -2.16 2.33
N TYR A 24 1.11 -0.84 2.12
CA TYR A 24 0.11 0.07 2.65
C TYR A 24 -1.29 -0.22 2.12
N ILE A 25 -1.42 -0.53 0.82
CA ILE A 25 -2.70 -0.92 0.22
C ILE A 25 -3.24 -2.17 0.90
N ILE A 26 -2.43 -3.23 1.05
CA ILE A 26 -2.85 -4.50 1.63
C ILE A 26 -3.23 -4.35 3.11
N THR A 27 -2.45 -3.60 3.89
CA THR A 27 -2.61 -3.53 5.35
C THR A 27 -3.60 -2.46 5.80
N SER A 28 -3.75 -1.39 5.05
CA SER A 28 -4.52 -0.21 5.47
C SER A 28 -5.73 0.06 4.57
N LEU A 29 -5.53 0.12 3.25
CA LEU A 29 -6.61 0.52 2.34
C LEU A 29 -7.60 -0.61 2.07
N VAL A 30 -7.13 -1.83 1.81
CA VAL A 30 -8.01 -2.97 1.52
C VAL A 30 -8.93 -3.27 2.71
N PRO A 31 -8.47 -3.41 3.95
CA PRO A 31 -9.36 -3.66 5.09
C PRO A 31 -10.39 -2.56 5.32
N LYS A 32 -10.01 -1.30 5.04
CA LYS A 32 -10.91 -0.14 5.14
C LYS A 32 -11.98 -0.13 4.04
N HIS A 33 -11.59 -0.52 2.83
CA HIS A 33 -12.39 -0.36 1.62
C HIS A 33 -13.17 -1.62 1.22
N PHE A 34 -12.71 -2.78 1.69
CA PHE A 34 -13.21 -4.12 1.40
C PHE A 34 -13.05 -4.98 2.67
N PRO A 35 -13.78 -4.68 3.76
CA PRO A 35 -13.60 -5.34 5.06
C PRO A 35 -13.82 -6.86 5.01
N ASP A 36 -14.68 -7.32 4.09
CA ASP A 36 -14.94 -8.74 3.88
C ASP A 36 -13.77 -9.45 3.16
N LEU A 37 -12.98 -8.69 2.40
CA LEU A 37 -11.81 -9.18 1.68
C LEU A 37 -10.60 -9.25 2.61
N ASN A 38 -10.50 -10.36 3.35
CA ASN A 38 -9.44 -10.62 4.31
C ASN A 38 -8.13 -11.06 3.63
N LEU A 39 -7.49 -10.18 2.85
CA LEU A 39 -6.24 -10.51 2.12
C LEU A 39 -5.14 -11.02 3.04
N LEU A 40 -4.99 -10.46 4.24
CA LEU A 40 -3.98 -10.88 5.23
C LEU A 40 -4.19 -12.30 5.77
N LYS A 41 -5.36 -12.92 5.56
CA LYS A 41 -5.60 -14.32 5.96
C LYS A 41 -5.20 -15.32 4.87
N LYS A 42 -4.88 -14.86 3.66
CA LYS A 42 -4.48 -15.74 2.55
C LYS A 42 -3.02 -16.13 2.71
N GLN A 43 -2.73 -17.41 2.48
CA GLN A 43 -1.37 -17.93 2.41
C GLN A 43 -0.64 -17.47 1.14
N THR A 44 -1.39 -17.25 0.06
CA THR A 44 -0.86 -16.79 -1.22
C THR A 44 -1.66 -15.59 -1.70
N LEU A 45 -0.96 -14.52 -2.10
CA LEU A 45 -1.56 -13.34 -2.70
C LEU A 45 -1.03 -13.12 -4.11
N ARG A 46 -1.94 -13.18 -5.09
CA ARG A 46 -1.66 -12.85 -6.49
C ARG A 46 -1.97 -11.38 -6.77
N ILE A 47 -0.93 -10.63 -7.11
CA ILE A 47 -1.00 -9.20 -7.37
C ILE A 47 -0.66 -8.94 -8.83
N HIS A 48 -1.61 -8.40 -9.58
CA HIS A 48 -1.35 -7.95 -10.96
C HIS A 48 -0.88 -6.49 -10.93
N ILE A 49 0.30 -6.23 -11.51
CA ILE A 49 0.94 -4.92 -11.57
C ILE A 49 0.91 -4.40 -13.01
N LEU A 50 0.09 -3.38 -13.26
CA LEU A 50 -0.25 -2.89 -14.61
C LEU A 50 0.68 -1.75 -15.06
N GLU A 51 0.93 -1.69 -16.37
CA GLU A 51 1.83 -0.73 -17.04
C GLU A 51 3.19 -0.63 -16.32
N SER A 52 3.67 -1.78 -15.83
CA SER A 52 4.69 -1.89 -14.79
C SER A 52 6.12 -1.88 -15.32
N TYR A 53 6.37 -1.17 -16.43
CA TYR A 53 7.70 -1.12 -17.05
C TYR A 53 8.76 -0.64 -16.06
N ARG A 54 8.47 0.40 -15.27
CA ARG A 54 9.43 0.93 -14.30
C ARG A 54 9.60 0.00 -13.11
N GLU A 55 8.49 -0.49 -12.56
CA GLU A 55 8.46 -1.37 -11.39
C GLU A 55 9.12 -2.72 -11.68
N PHE A 56 9.07 -3.18 -12.93
CA PHE A 56 9.80 -4.36 -13.39
C PHE A 56 11.32 -4.17 -13.24
N HIS A 57 11.88 -3.01 -13.61
CA HIS A 57 13.32 -2.75 -13.44
C HIS A 57 13.75 -2.69 -11.97
N THR A 58 12.80 -2.44 -11.07
CA THR A 58 13.03 -2.46 -9.62
C THR A 58 12.39 -3.68 -8.95
N MET A 59 12.10 -4.77 -9.67
CA MET A 59 11.29 -5.87 -9.12
C MET A 59 11.89 -6.51 -7.85
N LEU A 60 13.22 -6.50 -7.72
CA LEU A 60 13.93 -6.99 -6.52
C LEU A 60 13.50 -6.27 -5.24
N THR A 61 13.05 -5.01 -5.33
CA THR A 61 12.61 -4.24 -4.16
C THR A 61 11.31 -4.77 -3.58
N PHE A 62 10.52 -5.51 -4.36
CA PHE A 62 9.32 -6.18 -3.86
C PHE A 62 9.64 -7.34 -2.91
N TRP A 63 10.90 -7.77 -2.79
CA TRP A 63 11.33 -8.67 -1.72
C TRP A 63 10.94 -8.14 -0.33
N GLU A 64 10.92 -6.81 -0.15
CA GLU A 64 10.50 -6.17 1.09
C GLU A 64 9.09 -6.61 1.54
N LEU A 65 8.19 -6.94 0.59
CA LEU A 65 6.87 -7.47 0.93
C LEU A 65 6.96 -8.81 1.68
N SER A 66 7.88 -9.70 1.29
CA SER A 66 8.10 -10.98 1.97
C SER A 66 8.74 -10.83 3.35
N VAL A 67 9.40 -9.71 3.60
CA VAL A 67 9.97 -9.36 4.91
C VAL A 67 8.87 -8.79 5.81
N LEU A 68 8.07 -7.86 5.30
CA LEU A 68 7.01 -7.18 6.04
C LEU A 68 5.79 -8.07 6.30
N LEU A 69 5.49 -9.02 5.40
CA LEU A 69 4.36 -9.94 5.48
C LEU A 69 4.84 -11.40 5.34
N PRO A 70 5.59 -11.92 6.33
CA PRO A 70 6.27 -13.21 6.21
C PRO A 70 5.35 -14.44 6.17
N HIS A 71 4.08 -14.26 6.54
CA HIS A 71 3.05 -15.30 6.48
C HIS A 71 2.38 -15.38 5.10
N VAL A 72 2.69 -14.45 4.19
CA VAL A 72 2.10 -14.39 2.85
C VAL A 72 3.16 -14.73 1.81
N THR A 73 2.84 -15.68 0.93
CA THR A 73 3.59 -15.94 -0.29
C THR A 73 3.06 -15.05 -1.41
N PHE A 74 3.93 -14.30 -2.08
CA PHE A 74 3.52 -13.38 -3.14
C PHE A 74 3.68 -13.98 -4.53
N GLU A 75 2.65 -13.81 -5.37
CA GLU A 75 2.70 -14.02 -6.82
C GLU A 75 2.52 -12.67 -7.51
N LEU A 76 3.62 -12.09 -8.01
CA LEU A 76 3.59 -10.80 -8.70
C LEU A 76 3.50 -11.03 -10.21
N VAL A 77 2.47 -10.47 -10.83
CA VAL A 77 2.23 -10.59 -12.28
C VAL A 77 2.39 -9.22 -12.93
N PHE A 78 3.53 -8.98 -13.57
CA PHE A 78 3.85 -7.74 -14.27
C PHE A 78 3.24 -7.76 -15.67
N ILE A 79 2.40 -6.76 -16.00
CA ILE A 79 1.65 -6.69 -17.26
C ILE A 79 1.89 -5.33 -17.92
N GLY A 80 2.24 -5.32 -19.20
CA GLY A 80 2.41 -4.09 -19.99
C GLY A 80 3.00 -4.33 -21.37
N GLY A 81 2.55 -3.56 -22.37
CA GLY A 81 2.99 -3.74 -23.77
C GLY A 81 4.47 -3.41 -24.03
N HIS A 82 5.06 -2.56 -23.18
CA HIS A 82 6.45 -2.12 -23.26
C HIS A 82 7.42 -2.99 -22.45
N LEU A 83 6.93 -4.01 -21.74
CA LEU A 83 7.82 -4.93 -21.01
C LEU A 83 8.75 -5.65 -22.00
N PRO A 84 10.00 -5.94 -21.60
CA PRO A 84 10.92 -6.66 -22.46
C PRO A 84 10.29 -7.99 -22.86
N GLY A 85 10.21 -8.24 -24.16
CA GLY A 85 9.78 -9.53 -24.69
C GLY A 85 11.00 -10.27 -25.20
N TRP A 86 11.27 -11.45 -24.65
CA TRP A 86 12.25 -12.38 -25.22
C TRP A 86 11.58 -13.19 -26.35
N GLY A 87 11.04 -12.50 -27.35
CA GLY A 87 10.24 -13.08 -28.44
C GLY A 87 8.74 -12.76 -28.39
N ASP A 88 8.00 -13.38 -29.31
CA ASP A 88 6.56 -13.14 -29.51
C ASP A 88 5.72 -13.81 -28.41
N LYS A 89 5.14 -12.98 -27.53
CA LYS A 89 4.23 -13.37 -26.43
C LYS A 89 4.82 -14.41 -25.45
N VAL A 90 6.06 -14.21 -25.01
CA VAL A 90 6.66 -15.09 -24.01
C VAL A 90 6.25 -14.66 -22.61
N LEU A 91 5.48 -15.53 -21.97
CA LEU A 91 5.27 -15.58 -20.52
C LEU A 91 6.60 -15.98 -19.87
N HIS A 92 7.14 -15.13 -19.01
CA HIS A 92 8.34 -15.45 -18.25
C HIS A 92 8.00 -15.69 -16.79
N HIS A 93 8.57 -16.75 -16.21
CA HIS A 93 8.45 -17.06 -14.80
C HIS A 93 9.80 -16.95 -14.13
N PHE A 94 9.84 -16.15 -13.06
CA PHE A 94 11.03 -15.98 -12.24
C PHE A 94 10.67 -16.20 -10.77
N PHE A 95 11.71 -16.44 -9.98
CA PHE A 95 11.65 -16.40 -8.53
C PHE A 95 12.54 -15.27 -8.03
N ILE A 96 12.02 -14.48 -7.08
CA ILE A 96 12.86 -13.64 -6.24
C ILE A 96 13.06 -14.40 -4.94
N GLN A 97 14.32 -14.65 -4.60
CA GLN A 97 14.71 -15.39 -3.41
C GLN A 97 15.96 -14.78 -2.80
N LYS A 98 16.18 -15.08 -1.52
CA LYS A 98 17.39 -14.66 -0.81
C LYS A 98 18.35 -15.84 -0.70
N ILE A 99 19.49 -15.74 -1.35
CA ILE A 99 20.56 -16.75 -1.36
C ILE A 99 21.79 -16.13 -0.69
N ASN A 100 22.33 -16.79 0.33
CA ASN A 100 23.57 -16.36 0.99
C ASN A 100 23.59 -14.88 1.42
N GLY A 101 22.47 -14.40 1.95
CA GLY A 101 22.33 -13.02 2.43
C GLY A 101 21.95 -11.99 1.37
N SER A 102 22.00 -12.34 0.08
CA SER A 102 21.69 -11.46 -1.05
C SER A 102 20.38 -11.83 -1.73
N VAL A 103 19.61 -10.83 -2.17
CA VAL A 103 18.37 -11.06 -2.92
C VAL A 103 18.69 -11.18 -4.40
N SER A 104 18.29 -12.26 -5.04
CA SER A 104 18.56 -12.55 -6.44
C SER A 104 17.29 -12.94 -7.21
N ILE A 105 17.36 -12.82 -8.54
CA ILE A 105 16.34 -13.32 -9.46
C ILE A 105 16.86 -14.63 -10.03
N THR A 106 16.04 -15.67 -9.99
CA THR A 106 16.33 -16.98 -10.57
C THR A 106 15.25 -17.32 -11.60
N ASP A 107 15.64 -17.80 -12.78
CA ASP A 107 14.69 -18.27 -13.79
C ASP A 107 13.99 -19.54 -13.31
N SER A 108 12.68 -19.67 -13.57
CA SER A 108 11.90 -20.83 -13.12
C SER A 108 12.31 -22.16 -13.76
N SER A 109 13.07 -22.13 -14.86
CA SER A 109 13.68 -23.33 -15.47
C SER A 109 14.84 -23.90 -14.64
N LEU A 110 15.37 -23.12 -13.70
CA LEU A 110 16.40 -23.56 -12.76
C LEU A 110 15.73 -24.05 -11.48
N ILE A 111 16.24 -25.16 -10.92
CA ILE A 111 15.76 -25.71 -9.65
C ILE A 111 16.03 -24.65 -8.56
N PRO A 112 15.05 -24.33 -7.69
CA PRO A 112 15.28 -23.47 -6.54
C PRO A 112 16.46 -23.98 -5.72
N ASP A 113 17.37 -23.08 -5.36
CA ASP A 113 18.58 -23.42 -4.63
C ASP A 113 18.22 -23.97 -3.24
N GLU A 114 18.82 -25.09 -2.84
CA GLU A 114 18.60 -25.69 -1.51
C GLU A 114 19.11 -24.77 -0.38
N GLU A 115 20.05 -23.85 -0.68
CA GLU A 115 20.54 -22.83 0.25
C GLU A 115 19.66 -21.57 0.32
N ALA A 116 18.58 -21.49 -0.46
CA ALA A 116 17.70 -20.33 -0.44
C ALA A 116 16.88 -20.23 0.87
N ASP A 117 16.59 -18.99 1.29
CA ASP A 117 15.56 -18.75 2.30
C ASP A 117 14.26 -19.42 1.86
N LYS A 118 13.51 -20.03 2.80
CA LYS A 118 12.22 -20.68 2.51
C LYS A 118 11.21 -19.72 1.88
N ARG A 119 11.42 -18.41 2.02
CA ARG A 119 10.60 -17.36 1.41
C ARG A 119 10.96 -17.18 -0.07
N ILE A 120 9.95 -17.28 -0.91
CA ILE A 120 10.08 -17.08 -2.35
C ILE A 120 8.94 -16.18 -2.81
N ILE A 121 9.24 -15.22 -3.70
CA ILE A 121 8.23 -14.48 -4.46
C ILE A 121 8.22 -15.01 -5.88
N ARG A 122 7.06 -15.46 -6.35
CA ARG A 122 6.87 -15.90 -7.73
C ARG A 122 6.59 -14.68 -8.59
N VAL A 123 7.29 -14.55 -9.70
CA VAL A 123 7.13 -13.44 -10.64
C VAL A 123 6.73 -13.98 -12.00
N THR A 124 5.69 -13.39 -12.58
CA THR A 124 5.25 -13.69 -13.94
C THR A 124 5.20 -12.40 -14.76
N VAL A 125 5.63 -12.44 -16.01
CA VAL A 125 5.68 -11.27 -16.88
C VAL A 125 4.87 -11.51 -18.14
N HIS A 126 3.95 -10.59 -18.45
CA HIS A 126 3.13 -10.60 -19.65
C HIS A 126 3.32 -9.33 -20.47
N ARG A 127 3.89 -9.50 -21.67
CA ARG A 127 3.96 -8.42 -22.66
C ARG A 127 2.66 -8.30 -23.46
N CYS A 128 1.61 -7.84 -22.80
CA CYS A 128 0.31 -7.60 -23.41
C CYS A 128 -0.44 -6.47 -22.71
N THR A 129 -1.56 -6.05 -23.30
CA THR A 129 -2.52 -5.18 -22.62
C THR A 129 -3.35 -5.99 -21.62
N TYR A 130 -3.74 -5.40 -20.50
CA TYR A 130 -4.49 -6.12 -19.47
C TYR A 130 -5.83 -6.68 -19.98
N HIS A 131 -6.51 -5.96 -20.88
CA HIS A 131 -7.79 -6.42 -21.43
C HIS A 131 -7.67 -7.71 -22.26
N THR A 132 -6.52 -7.96 -22.91
CA THR A 132 -6.26 -9.20 -23.65
C THR A 132 -5.72 -10.34 -22.78
N LEU A 133 -5.29 -10.03 -21.55
CA LEU A 133 -4.76 -11.04 -20.63
C LEU A 133 -5.80 -12.12 -20.32
N GLN A 134 -5.40 -13.37 -20.56
CA GLN A 134 -6.09 -14.57 -20.10
C GLN A 134 -5.30 -15.16 -18.94
N GLY A 135 -6.00 -15.66 -17.92
CA GLY A 135 -5.35 -16.19 -16.73
C GLY A 135 -6.25 -16.16 -15.51
N PRO A 136 -5.74 -16.60 -14.35
CA PRO A 136 -6.50 -16.60 -13.13
C PRO A 136 -6.79 -15.17 -12.66
N VAL A 137 -7.92 -15.01 -11.96
CA VAL A 137 -8.31 -13.72 -11.37
C VAL A 137 -7.31 -13.36 -10.26
N PRO A 138 -6.81 -12.10 -10.21
CA PRO A 138 -5.93 -11.65 -9.13
C PRO A 138 -6.69 -11.41 -7.83
N ASP A 139 -5.96 -11.40 -6.72
CA ASP A 139 -6.48 -10.96 -5.43
C ASP A 139 -6.46 -9.44 -5.28
N LEU A 140 -5.49 -8.79 -5.95
CA LEU A 140 -5.28 -7.35 -5.92
C LEU A 140 -4.71 -6.90 -7.28
N VAL A 141 -5.16 -5.74 -7.74
CA VAL A 141 -4.62 -5.05 -8.92
C VAL A 141 -3.99 -3.73 -8.47
N VAL A 142 -2.77 -3.46 -8.91
CA VAL A 142 -2.07 -2.19 -8.64
C VAL A 142 -1.50 -1.64 -9.95
N GLY A 143 -1.75 -0.38 -10.26
CA GLY A 143 -1.07 0.36 -11.33
C GLY A 143 -0.20 1.43 -10.71
N PHE A 144 1.05 1.57 -11.16
CA PHE A 144 1.94 2.64 -10.72
C PHE A 144 2.18 3.60 -11.86
N LYS A 145 1.95 4.90 -11.61
CA LYS A 145 2.10 5.95 -12.62
C LYS A 145 1.47 5.54 -13.96
N PRO A 146 0.19 5.13 -13.96
CA PRO A 146 -0.47 4.42 -15.06
C PRO A 146 -0.51 5.17 -16.40
N ALA A 147 -0.15 6.46 -16.41
CA ALA A 147 -0.05 7.28 -17.61
C ALA A 147 -1.34 7.26 -18.44
N PHE A 148 -2.50 7.37 -17.77
CA PHE A 148 -3.83 7.26 -18.37
C PHE A 148 -4.02 8.09 -19.64
N LEU A 149 -3.46 9.31 -19.67
CA LEU A 149 -3.55 10.22 -20.82
C LEU A 149 -2.73 9.80 -22.05
N ARG A 150 -1.86 8.78 -21.94
CA ARG A 150 -0.95 8.36 -23.01
C ARG A 150 -1.34 7.02 -23.65
N ASN A 151 -2.33 6.31 -23.10
CA ASN A 151 -2.62 4.93 -23.49
C ASN A 151 -4.13 4.67 -23.52
N ASP A 152 -4.71 4.61 -24.72
CA ASP A 152 -6.15 4.37 -24.90
C ASP A 152 -6.60 2.97 -24.48
N SER A 153 -5.67 2.02 -24.28
CA SER A 153 -6.02 0.67 -23.79
C SER A 153 -6.70 0.70 -22.42
N TRP A 154 -6.56 1.79 -21.66
CA TRP A 154 -7.28 2.00 -20.40
C TRP A 154 -8.80 2.00 -20.57
N PHE A 155 -9.34 2.46 -21.70
CA PHE A 155 -10.77 2.41 -21.99
C PHE A 155 -11.32 1.00 -22.12
N SER A 156 -10.47 0.00 -22.40
CA SER A 156 -10.85 -1.43 -22.37
C SER A 156 -10.46 -2.11 -21.05
N THR A 157 -9.33 -1.72 -20.46
CA THR A 157 -8.82 -2.31 -19.21
C THR A 157 -9.69 -1.97 -18.00
N LEU A 158 -10.11 -0.71 -17.86
CA LEU A 158 -10.86 -0.26 -16.69
C LEU A 158 -12.27 -0.91 -16.60
N PRO A 159 -13.06 -1.02 -17.69
CA PRO A 159 -14.32 -1.78 -17.65
C PRO A 159 -14.14 -3.27 -17.34
N LYS A 160 -13.07 -3.90 -17.86
CA LYS A 160 -12.74 -5.29 -17.50
C LYS A 160 -12.49 -5.43 -16.01
N LEU A 161 -11.74 -4.52 -15.39
CA LEU A 161 -11.49 -4.52 -13.96
C LEU A 161 -12.76 -4.34 -13.13
N GLN A 162 -13.68 -3.46 -13.55
CA GLN A 162 -15.00 -3.32 -12.92
C GLN A 162 -15.77 -4.65 -12.95
N THR A 163 -15.74 -5.34 -14.08
CA THR A 163 -16.43 -6.63 -14.27
C THR A 163 -15.82 -7.74 -13.40
N LEU A 164 -14.50 -7.74 -13.25
CA LEU A 164 -13.77 -8.70 -12.41
C LEU A 164 -14.03 -8.52 -10.91
N ARG A 165 -14.48 -7.33 -10.49
CA ARG A 165 -14.82 -7.03 -9.08
C ARG A 165 -13.65 -7.23 -8.10
N VAL A 166 -12.43 -7.11 -8.62
CA VAL A 166 -11.19 -7.18 -7.84
C VAL A 166 -10.83 -5.79 -7.31
N PRO A 167 -10.24 -5.66 -6.11
CA PRO A 167 -9.68 -4.41 -5.66
C PRO A 167 -8.60 -3.93 -6.64
N ALA A 168 -8.80 -2.74 -7.19
CA ALA A 168 -7.87 -2.13 -8.14
C ALA A 168 -7.49 -0.72 -7.67
N PHE A 169 -6.19 -0.52 -7.45
CA PHE A 169 -5.62 0.75 -6.99
C PHE A 169 -4.61 1.30 -8.00
N PHE A 170 -4.63 2.60 -8.26
CA PHE A 170 -3.78 3.28 -9.23
C PHE A 170 -3.03 4.41 -8.54
N CYS A 171 -1.75 4.18 -8.32
CA CYS A 171 -0.83 5.01 -7.57
C CYS A 171 -0.21 6.10 -8.45
N GLU A 172 -0.64 7.34 -8.27
CA GLU A 172 -0.04 8.52 -8.89
C GLU A 172 0.97 9.19 -7.94
N ILE A 173 1.82 10.07 -8.48
CA ILE A 173 2.89 10.73 -7.68
C ILE A 173 2.42 11.96 -6.90
N SER A 174 1.23 12.49 -7.20
CA SER A 174 0.67 13.67 -6.53
C SER A 174 -0.84 13.75 -6.72
N GLU A 175 -1.51 14.51 -5.85
CA GLU A 175 -2.96 14.76 -5.94
C GLU A 175 -3.37 15.39 -7.27
N LEU A 176 -2.58 16.35 -7.78
CA LEU A 176 -2.82 16.97 -9.09
C LEU A 176 -2.85 15.92 -10.23
N ARG A 177 -1.95 14.94 -10.17
CA ARG A 177 -1.93 13.84 -11.16
C ARG A 177 -3.08 12.87 -10.95
N CYS A 178 -3.55 12.71 -9.71
CA CYS A 178 -4.75 11.97 -9.42
C CYS A 178 -5.98 12.62 -10.06
N GLU A 179 -6.14 13.94 -9.99
CA GLU A 179 -7.28 14.64 -10.60
C GLU A 179 -7.35 14.38 -12.12
N SER A 180 -6.22 14.51 -12.82
CA SER A 180 -6.18 14.21 -14.27
C SER A 180 -6.47 12.74 -14.57
N SER A 181 -6.00 11.82 -13.72
CA SER A 181 -6.23 10.39 -13.87
C SER A 181 -7.68 10.01 -13.58
N GLU A 182 -8.29 10.65 -12.58
CA GLU A 182 -9.67 10.48 -12.20
C GLU A 182 -10.62 10.84 -13.35
N GLU A 183 -10.33 11.90 -14.12
CA GLU A 183 -11.12 12.28 -15.29
C GLU A 183 -11.18 11.15 -16.33
N VAL A 184 -10.03 10.62 -16.73
CA VAL A 184 -9.94 9.52 -17.71
C VAL A 184 -10.63 8.26 -17.17
N MET A 185 -10.37 7.93 -15.91
CA MET A 185 -10.96 6.76 -15.27
C MET A 185 -12.48 6.90 -15.18
N ASN A 186 -13.01 8.08 -14.80
CA ASN A 186 -14.45 8.34 -14.74
C ASN A 186 -15.08 8.22 -16.13
N LYS A 187 -14.44 8.75 -17.18
CA LYS A 187 -14.91 8.61 -18.55
C LYS A 187 -14.98 7.15 -19.00
N ALA A 188 -13.97 6.34 -18.66
CA ALA A 188 -13.93 4.92 -19.02
C ALA A 188 -14.90 4.05 -18.21
N THR A 189 -15.20 4.43 -16.96
CA THR A 189 -15.92 3.58 -15.99
C THR A 189 -17.35 4.05 -15.70
N GLY A 190 -17.78 5.17 -16.26
CA GLY A 190 -19.09 5.77 -16.00
C GLY A 190 -19.20 6.48 -14.64
N GLY A 191 -18.11 7.06 -14.14
CA GLY A 191 -18.10 7.90 -12.93
C GLY A 191 -17.95 7.16 -11.60
N THR A 192 -17.25 6.01 -11.59
CA THR A 192 -17.16 5.15 -10.41
C THR A 192 -15.79 5.18 -9.74
N VAL A 193 -15.02 6.26 -9.81
CA VAL A 193 -13.68 6.30 -9.20
C VAL A 193 -13.77 6.81 -7.74
N SER A 194 -12.86 6.38 -6.86
CA SER A 194 -12.73 6.95 -5.52
C SER A 194 -11.97 8.26 -5.55
N PRO A 195 -12.18 9.18 -4.58
CA PRO A 195 -11.28 10.31 -4.44
C PRO A 195 -9.83 9.84 -4.20
N PRO A 196 -8.83 10.66 -4.52
CA PRO A 196 -7.43 10.40 -4.21
C PRO A 196 -7.24 10.15 -2.71
N THR A 197 -6.42 9.16 -2.35
CA THR A 197 -6.00 8.96 -0.95
C THR A 197 -4.55 9.41 -0.81
N ILE A 198 -4.24 10.17 0.24
CA ILE A 198 -2.86 10.54 0.56
C ILE A 198 -2.12 9.29 1.03
N ASN A 199 -1.04 8.94 0.34
CA ASN A 199 -0.05 7.99 0.84
C ASN A 199 1.35 8.60 0.65
N PRO A 200 2.24 8.51 1.67
CA PRO A 200 3.57 9.13 1.65
C PRO A 200 4.48 8.73 0.49
N PHE A 201 4.20 7.61 -0.18
CA PHE A 201 5.00 7.07 -1.28
C PHE A 201 4.37 7.32 -2.65
N HIS A 202 3.06 7.13 -2.77
CA HIS A 202 2.24 7.40 -3.95
C HIS A 202 0.80 7.66 -3.53
N CYS A 203 0.02 8.45 -4.26
CA CYS A 203 -1.39 8.72 -4.00
C CYS A 203 -2.30 7.75 -4.78
N PRO A 204 -2.93 6.73 -4.16
CA PRO A 204 -3.78 5.79 -4.88
C PRO A 204 -5.19 6.31 -5.15
N LEU A 205 -5.65 6.09 -6.40
CA LEU A 205 -7.04 6.10 -6.85
C LEU A 205 -7.60 4.69 -6.89
N ARG A 206 -8.91 4.50 -6.74
CA ARG A 206 -9.55 3.17 -6.77
C ARG A 206 -10.70 3.13 -7.77
N ILE A 207 -10.84 2.03 -8.50
CA ILE A 207 -12.06 1.74 -9.28
C ILE A 207 -13.14 1.20 -8.33
N ASN A 208 -14.31 1.84 -8.29
CA ASN A 208 -15.50 1.29 -7.63
C ASN A 208 -16.29 0.45 -8.67
N GLY A 209 -16.61 -0.80 -8.37
CA GLY A 209 -17.57 -1.63 -9.10
C GLY A 209 -19.00 -1.53 -8.54
N GLY A 210 -19.99 -2.08 -9.25
CA GLY A 210 -21.42 -2.04 -8.90
C GLY A 210 -21.77 -2.71 -7.55
N ASP A 211 -20.91 -3.60 -7.09
CA ASP A 211 -20.96 -4.35 -5.83
C ASP A 211 -19.83 -3.97 -4.85
N ASN A 212 -18.94 -3.03 -5.24
CA ASN A 212 -18.02 -2.32 -4.32
C ASN A 212 -18.72 -1.16 -3.59
N ARG A 213 -20.06 -1.13 -3.62
CA ARG A 213 -20.88 -0.28 -2.77
C ARG A 213 -21.42 -1.13 -1.62
N LEU A 214 -20.70 -1.17 -0.50
CA LEU A 214 -21.23 -0.88 0.83
C LEU A 214 -20.08 -0.75 1.87
N PRO A 215 -20.23 0.11 2.90
CA PRO A 215 -21.24 1.14 3.07
C PRO A 215 -20.65 2.55 2.92
N ARG A 216 -21.09 3.27 1.89
CA ARG A 216 -21.18 4.73 1.98
C ARG A 216 -22.48 5.04 2.75
N GLY A 217 -22.41 5.63 3.94
CA GLY A 217 -23.54 6.40 4.47
C GLY A 217 -24.17 6.05 5.82
N ILE A 218 -23.56 5.25 6.69
CA ILE A 218 -23.97 5.17 8.11
C ILE A 218 -22.67 5.31 8.92
N TRP A 219 -22.70 6.06 10.02
CA TRP A 219 -21.54 6.44 10.87
C TRP A 219 -20.73 7.70 10.47
N LYS A 220 -21.43 8.79 10.11
CA LYS A 220 -21.00 10.14 10.57
C LYS A 220 -21.39 10.43 12.04
N LYS A 221 -21.79 9.41 12.80
CA LYS A 221 -22.07 9.46 14.25
C LYS A 221 -21.72 8.12 14.92
N ALA A 222 -20.45 7.82 15.16
CA ALA A 222 -19.97 6.98 16.29
C ALA A 222 -18.45 6.74 16.27
N ILE A 223 -17.65 7.77 15.97
CA ILE A 223 -16.26 7.75 16.42
C ILE A 223 -16.20 8.79 17.53
N PRO A 224 -16.12 8.41 18.82
CA PRO A 224 -15.79 9.38 19.85
C PRO A 224 -14.42 9.98 19.48
N PRO A 225 -14.21 11.30 19.69
CA PRO A 225 -12.93 11.91 19.37
C PRO A 225 -11.80 11.13 20.06
N PRO A 226 -10.59 11.06 19.46
CA PRO A 226 -9.45 10.46 20.14
C PRO A 226 -9.29 11.14 21.51
N PRO A 227 -9.05 10.38 22.59
CA PRO A 227 -8.83 10.99 23.89
C PRO A 227 -7.68 12.01 23.78
N PRO A 228 -7.78 13.16 24.45
CA PRO A 228 -6.72 14.16 24.43
C PRO A 228 -5.39 13.50 24.82
N ALA A 229 -4.31 13.94 24.18
CA ALA A 229 -2.94 13.48 24.40
C ALA A 229 -2.50 13.73 25.86
N ALA A 230 -2.98 12.88 26.77
CA ALA A 230 -2.71 12.88 28.20
C ALA A 230 -2.90 11.47 28.82
N ALA A 231 -2.83 10.42 28.01
CA ALA A 231 -2.97 9.04 28.48
C ALA A 231 -1.87 8.10 27.93
N ALA A 232 -0.65 8.62 27.79
CA ALA A 232 0.57 7.83 27.58
C ALA A 232 1.35 7.60 28.89
N ALA A 233 0.65 7.64 30.03
CA ALA A 233 1.22 7.31 31.33
C ALA A 233 0.21 6.43 32.07
N HIS A 234 0.36 5.12 31.96
CA HIS A 234 0.00 4.09 32.96
C HIS A 234 -0.05 2.70 32.31
N LEU A 235 1.11 2.20 31.90
CA LEU A 235 1.40 0.76 31.92
C LEU A 235 2.77 0.58 32.57
N LEU A 236 2.84 0.93 33.87
CA LEU A 236 3.95 0.53 34.73
C LEU A 236 3.61 -0.85 35.31
N HIS A 237 4.38 -1.83 34.84
CA HIS A 237 4.43 -3.19 35.32
C HIS A 237 4.70 -3.23 36.86
N PRO A 238 4.10 -4.17 37.61
CA PRO A 238 4.16 -4.25 39.08
C PRO A 238 5.54 -4.64 39.68
N ILE A 239 6.63 -4.52 38.91
CA ILE A 239 7.99 -4.79 39.39
C ILE A 239 8.66 -3.52 39.95
N LEU A 240 8.21 -2.32 39.56
CA LEU A 240 8.86 -1.06 39.99
C LEU A 240 8.35 -0.49 41.34
N LEU A 241 7.21 -0.98 41.86
CA LEU A 241 6.61 -0.48 43.12
C LEU A 241 7.23 -1.09 44.39
N LYS A 242 8.25 -1.94 44.26
CA LYS A 242 9.04 -2.47 45.39
C LYS A 242 10.34 -1.72 45.67
N LEU A 243 10.71 -0.73 44.85
CA LEU A 243 12.02 -0.07 44.94
C LEU A 243 11.99 1.40 45.40
N LEU A 244 10.82 2.03 45.53
CA LEU A 244 10.72 3.44 45.94
C LEU A 244 9.60 3.64 46.97
N GLY A 245 9.82 3.10 48.16
CA GLY A 245 9.10 3.50 49.37
C GLY A 245 9.92 4.54 50.15
N SER A 246 9.20 5.46 50.81
CA SER A 246 9.65 6.54 51.71
C SER A 246 9.82 7.92 51.04
N LYS A 247 9.29 9.03 51.53
CA LYS A 247 8.57 9.37 52.78
C LYS A 247 7.99 10.79 52.63
N THR A 248 6.86 11.05 53.30
CA THR A 248 6.42 12.31 54.00
C THR A 248 6.36 13.62 53.21
N SER A 249 5.18 14.22 52.99
CA SER A 249 4.33 15.00 53.94
C SER A 249 4.78 16.44 54.15
N SER A 250 3.80 17.36 54.02
CA SER A 250 3.64 18.71 54.63
C SER A 250 3.28 19.75 53.55
N SER A 251 2.38 20.74 53.67
CA SER A 251 1.42 21.17 54.68
C SER A 251 0.73 22.47 54.16
N PHE A 252 -0.58 22.60 54.40
CA PHE A 252 -1.33 23.81 54.81
C PHE A 252 -1.60 25.06 53.92
N HIS A 253 -2.92 25.29 53.75
CA HIS A 253 -3.80 26.49 53.91
C HIS A 253 -3.67 27.84 53.15
N LEU A 254 -4.78 28.13 52.42
CA LEU A 254 -5.74 29.26 52.53
C LEU A 254 -5.25 30.72 52.62
N ALA A 255 -5.71 31.59 51.70
CA ALA A 255 -6.53 32.78 52.00
C ALA A 255 -6.89 33.59 50.74
N THR A 256 -8.14 34.03 50.72
CA THR A 256 -8.77 34.98 49.79
C THR A 256 -8.55 36.41 50.27
N THR A 257 -8.37 37.40 49.37
CA THR A 257 -9.02 38.73 49.49
C THR A 257 -8.92 39.51 48.17
N VAL A 258 -10.04 40.16 47.85
CA VAL A 258 -10.29 41.13 46.78
C VAL A 258 -10.03 42.55 47.32
N SER A 259 -9.48 43.47 46.53
CA SER A 259 -9.99 44.86 46.41
C SER A 259 -9.29 45.64 45.30
N ALA A 260 -10.06 46.58 44.74
CA ALA A 260 -9.82 47.38 43.55
C ALA A 260 -9.17 48.75 43.82
N ALA A 261 -8.85 49.41 42.69
CA ALA A 261 -8.79 50.85 42.44
C ALA A 261 -7.48 51.62 42.71
N GLY A 262 -7.05 52.40 41.70
CA GLY A 262 -6.32 53.65 41.90
C GLY A 262 -5.27 53.99 40.85
N PHE A 263 -5.67 54.82 39.86
CA PHE A 263 -4.89 55.63 38.91
C PHE A 263 -4.22 54.96 37.71
#